data_AF-A0A352IS43-F1
#
_entry.id   AF-A0A352IS43-F1
#
_cell.length_a   1.000
_cell.length_b   1.000
_cell.length_c   1.000
_cell.angle_alpha   90.00
_cell.angle_beta   90.00
_cell.angle_gamma   90.00
#
_symmetry.space_group_name_H-M   'P 1'
#
loop_
_entity.id
_entity.type
_entity.pdbx_description
1 polymer ?
#
loop_
_entity_poly.entity_id
_entity_poly.type
_entity_poly.pdbx_seq_one_letter_code
_entity_poly.pdbx_strand_id
1 'polypeptide(L)'
;YQFSGYDPQPGGFTDTVLEFDRREFSGPEQPDLRLLRYGFLDPDRLGLDRVTGDGSFEWVMNYPTAGGPGFVAEQPNLIRDAYLTRYNASGDCGREFEGIPSSAYARVEYSYQRLSEYLVELLE
;
A
#
# COMPACT_ATOMS: atom_id res chain seq x y z
N TYR A 1 15.39 -0.51 -20.81
CA TYR A 1 14.63 -0.03 -19.63
C TYR A 1 15.62 0.68 -18.74
N GLN A 2 15.39 1.95 -18.40
CA GLN A 2 16.35 2.74 -17.62
C GLN A 2 16.06 2.49 -16.14
N PHE A 3 17.04 1.91 -15.46
CA PHE A 3 17.01 1.51 -14.06
C PHE A 3 16.70 2.71 -13.14
N SER A 4 15.67 2.60 -12.31
CA SER A 4 15.40 3.52 -11.20
C SER A 4 15.56 2.75 -9.87
N GLY A 5 16.76 2.78 -9.28
CA GLY A 5 17.06 2.06 -8.04
C GLY A 5 18.48 2.31 -7.53
N TYR A 6 18.86 1.59 -6.47
CA TYR A 6 20.20 1.61 -5.88
C TYR A 6 20.99 0.35 -6.27
N ASP A 7 22.29 0.51 -6.53
CA ASP A 7 23.24 -0.57 -6.81
C ASP A 7 24.23 -0.70 -5.63
N PRO A 8 24.44 -1.89 -5.03
CA PRO A 8 23.85 -3.19 -5.37
C PRO A 8 22.45 -3.43 -4.76
N GLN A 9 21.59 -4.13 -5.51
CA GLN A 9 20.31 -4.62 -4.98
C GLN A 9 20.53 -5.83 -4.04
N PRO A 10 19.81 -5.91 -2.90
CA PRO A 10 19.84 -7.09 -2.05
C PRO A 10 19.38 -8.35 -2.79
N GLY A 11 19.99 -9.50 -2.46
CA GLY A 11 19.60 -10.77 -3.05
C GLY A 11 18.14 -11.12 -2.75
N GLY A 12 17.35 -11.34 -3.81
CA GLY A 12 15.91 -11.65 -3.71
C GLY A 12 14.97 -10.45 -3.95
N PHE A 13 15.49 -9.24 -4.13
CA PHE A 13 14.69 -8.10 -4.59
C PHE A 13 14.42 -8.22 -6.09
N THR A 14 13.20 -8.59 -6.48
CA THR A 14 12.81 -8.73 -7.89
C THR A 14 11.94 -7.54 -8.31
N ASP A 15 12.61 -6.43 -8.63
CA ASP A 15 12.04 -5.18 -9.18
C ASP A 15 10.88 -4.52 -8.41
N THR A 16 10.72 -3.21 -8.64
CA THR A 16 9.69 -2.32 -8.08
C THR A 16 8.31 -2.59 -8.69
N VAL A 17 7.85 -3.83 -8.67
CA VAL A 17 6.57 -4.19 -9.28
C VAL A 17 5.45 -3.70 -8.37
N LEU A 18 4.69 -2.73 -8.87
CA LEU A 18 3.40 -2.37 -8.30
C LEU A 18 2.48 -3.59 -8.39
N GLU A 19 2.11 -4.13 -7.24
CA GLU A 19 1.18 -5.26 -7.17
C GLU A 19 -0.24 -4.69 -7.12
N PHE A 20 -1.03 -4.95 -8.15
CA PHE A 20 -2.43 -4.52 -8.23
C PHE A 20 -3.38 -5.68 -7.92
N ASP A 21 -4.60 -5.36 -7.47
CA ASP A 21 -5.68 -6.33 -7.38
C ASP A 21 -6.05 -6.83 -8.78
N ARG A 22 -5.91 -8.15 -8.99
CA ARG A 22 -6.18 -8.82 -10.27
C ARG A 22 -7.39 -9.76 -10.19
N ARG A 23 -8.18 -9.69 -9.12
CA ARG A 23 -9.38 -10.53 -8.98
C ARG A 23 -10.37 -10.19 -10.09
N GLU A 24 -10.97 -11.23 -10.67
CA GLU A 24 -12.12 -11.05 -11.56
C GLU A 24 -13.35 -10.75 -10.70
N PHE A 25 -13.78 -9.50 -10.72
CA PHE A 25 -14.97 -9.08 -9.98
C PHE A 25 -16.22 -9.60 -10.71
N SER A 26 -17.01 -10.44 -10.03
CA SER A 26 -18.30 -10.91 -10.52
C SER A 26 -19.41 -10.29 -9.67
N GLY A 27 -20.05 -9.23 -10.17
CA GLY A 27 -21.09 -8.50 -9.43
C GLY A 27 -21.04 -6.97 -9.66
N PRO A 28 -21.66 -6.16 -8.79
CA PRO A 28 -21.61 -4.70 -8.85
C PRO A 28 -20.25 -4.12 -8.40
N GLU A 29 -19.32 -4.96 -7.93
CA GLU A 29 -17.95 -4.55 -7.63
C GLU A 29 -17.24 -4.20 -8.95
N GLN A 30 -16.82 -2.95 -9.09
CA GLN A 30 -16.04 -2.52 -10.25
C GLN A 30 -14.61 -3.07 -10.14
N PRO A 31 -13.95 -3.40 -11.27
CA PRO A 31 -12.52 -3.68 -11.28
C PRO A 31 -11.74 -2.40 -11.02
N ASP A 32 -11.72 -1.98 -9.75
CA ASP A 32 -10.81 -0.94 -9.30
C ASP A 32 -9.42 -1.54 -9.33
N LEU A 33 -8.52 -0.96 -10.12
CA LEU A 33 -7.09 -1.29 -10.09
C LEU A 33 -6.50 -0.78 -8.76
N ARG A 34 -6.76 -1.50 -7.67
CA ARG A 34 -6.26 -1.17 -6.33
C ARG A 34 -4.81 -1.58 -6.24
N LEU A 35 -3.94 -0.63 -5.92
CA LEU A 35 -2.56 -0.93 -5.58
C LEU A 35 -2.54 -1.65 -4.24
N LEU A 36 -2.12 -2.89 -4.20
CA LEU A 36 -2.01 -3.69 -2.98
C LEU A 36 -0.64 -3.49 -2.34
N ARG A 37 0.44 -3.59 -3.12
CA ARG A 37 1.81 -3.54 -2.61
C ARG A 37 2.73 -2.73 -3.50
N TYR A 38 3.66 -2.02 -2.87
CA TYR A 38 4.70 -1.26 -3.55
C TYR A 38 6.05 -1.45 -2.84
N GLY A 39 6.91 -2.26 -3.47
CA GLY A 39 8.28 -2.51 -3.02
C GLY A 39 9.25 -1.44 -3.50
N PHE A 40 10.15 -0.99 -2.63
CA PHE A 40 11.21 -0.04 -2.95
C PHE A 40 12.47 -0.26 -2.11
N LEU A 41 13.59 0.31 -2.55
CA LEU A 41 14.86 0.28 -1.83
C LEU A 41 15.15 1.67 -1.24
N ASP A 42 15.58 1.70 0.02
CA ASP A 42 16.05 2.91 0.70
C ASP A 42 17.26 2.55 1.60
N PRO A 43 18.47 2.42 1.01
CA PRO A 43 19.65 2.02 1.75
C PRO A 43 20.09 3.07 2.78
N ASP A 44 19.73 4.34 2.62
CA ASP A 44 20.07 5.39 3.61
C ASP A 44 19.40 5.11 4.97
N ARG A 45 18.23 4.43 4.96
CA ARG A 45 17.53 4.02 6.18
C ARG A 45 18.09 2.77 6.85
N LEU A 46 19.04 2.05 6.23
CA LEU A 46 19.72 0.90 6.85
C LEU A 46 20.47 1.27 8.12
N GLY A 47 20.95 2.51 8.21
CA GLY A 47 21.70 2.99 9.38
C GLY A 47 20.83 3.26 10.62
N LEU A 48 19.51 3.06 10.55
CA LEU A 48 18.61 3.29 11.67
C LEU A 48 18.41 2.01 12.49
N ASP A 49 18.65 2.06 13.80
CA ASP A 49 18.54 0.90 14.72
C ASP A 49 17.17 0.19 14.69
N ARG A 50 16.12 0.91 14.27
CA ARG A 50 14.75 0.39 14.13
C ARG A 50 14.49 -0.41 12.85
N VAL A 51 15.42 -0.41 11.91
CA VAL A 51 15.31 -1.12 10.62
C VAL A 51 16.03 -2.45 10.74
N THR A 52 15.27 -3.54 10.65
CA THR A 52 15.76 -4.92 10.83
C THR A 52 15.98 -5.67 9.52
N GLY A 53 16.02 -4.95 8.39
CA GLY A 53 16.08 -5.48 7.03
C GLY A 53 17.37 -5.16 6.28
N ASP A 54 17.37 -5.43 4.98
CA ASP A 54 18.47 -5.22 4.02
C ASP A 54 18.31 -3.94 3.18
N GLY A 55 17.46 -3.02 3.64
CA GLY A 55 17.16 -1.76 2.96
C GLY A 55 16.06 -1.90 1.92
N SER A 56 15.47 -3.10 1.81
CA SER A 56 14.24 -3.32 1.06
C SER A 56 13.00 -3.14 1.93
N PHE A 57 12.09 -2.32 1.41
CA PHE A 57 10.86 -1.93 2.07
C PHE A 57 9.67 -2.19 1.16
N GLU A 58 8.51 -2.29 1.78
CA GLU A 58 7.26 -2.43 1.07
C GLU A 58 6.14 -1.66 1.75
N TRP A 59 5.38 -0.93 0.96
CA TRP A 59 4.08 -0.42 1.38
C TRP A 59 3.01 -1.46 1.10
N VAL A 60 2.23 -1.80 2.12
CA VAL A 60 1.01 -2.62 2.03
C VAL A 60 -0.19 -1.70 2.20
N MET A 61 -1.03 -1.62 1.18
CA MET A 61 -2.20 -0.75 1.14
C MET A 61 -3.45 -1.51 1.59
N ASN A 62 -4.21 -0.90 2.50
CA ASN A 62 -5.45 -1.46 3.02
C ASN A 62 -6.63 -0.56 2.62
N TYR A 63 -7.72 -1.19 2.20
CA TYR A 63 -8.93 -0.56 1.69
C TYR A 63 -10.12 -0.97 2.55
N PRO A 64 -11.12 -0.09 2.74
CA PRO A 64 -12.36 -0.46 3.41
C PRO A 64 -13.06 -1.62 2.69
N THR A 65 -13.59 -2.56 3.46
CA THR A 65 -14.52 -3.58 2.92
C THR A 65 -15.84 -2.91 2.54
N ALA A 66 -16.55 -3.47 1.55
CA ALA A 66 -17.88 -2.99 1.19
C ALA A 66 -18.81 -2.95 2.41
N GLY A 67 -19.44 -1.80 2.66
CA GLY A 67 -20.30 -1.57 3.83
C GLY A 67 -19.56 -1.43 5.17
N GLY A 68 -18.22 -1.45 5.18
CA GLY A 68 -17.39 -1.20 6.36
C GLY A 68 -17.22 0.29 6.66
N PRO A 69 -16.72 0.65 7.87
CA PRO A 69 -16.38 2.02 8.21
C PRO A 69 -15.37 2.64 7.23
N GLY A 70 -15.65 3.86 6.76
CA GLY A 70 -14.82 4.56 5.78
C GLY A 70 -15.04 4.14 4.32
N PHE A 71 -15.94 3.18 4.05
CA PHE A 71 -16.32 2.82 2.68
C PHE A 71 -17.23 3.90 2.06
N VAL A 72 -16.87 4.38 0.89
CA VAL A 72 -17.66 5.32 0.09
C VAL A 72 -18.00 4.63 -1.22
N ALA A 73 -19.29 4.40 -1.49
CA ALA A 73 -19.72 3.59 -2.64
C ALA A 73 -19.34 4.23 -3.98
N GLU A 74 -19.29 5.56 -4.04
CA GLU A 74 -18.86 6.31 -5.23
C GLU A 74 -17.34 6.35 -5.39
N GLN A 75 -16.58 6.04 -4.34
CA GLN A 75 -15.11 6.04 -4.32
C GLN A 75 -14.57 4.81 -3.58
N PRO A 76 -14.82 3.59 -4.11
CA PRO A 76 -14.43 2.34 -3.47
C PRO A 76 -12.91 2.11 -3.42
N ASN A 77 -12.13 2.94 -4.13
CA ASN A 77 -10.68 2.88 -4.22
C ASN A 77 -9.94 3.80 -3.21
N LEU A 78 -10.64 4.37 -2.22
CA LEU A 78 -10.00 5.14 -1.15
C LEU A 78 -9.21 4.23 -0.21
N ILE A 79 -7.94 4.55 0.00
CA ILE A 79 -7.04 3.80 0.91
C ILE A 79 -7.44 4.15 2.33
N ARG A 80 -7.64 3.17 3.21
CA ARG A 80 -7.89 3.42 4.63
C ARG A 80 -6.57 3.62 5.37
N ASP A 81 -5.70 2.62 5.26
CA ASP A 81 -4.41 2.58 5.94
C ASP A 81 -3.32 2.11 4.97
N ALA A 82 -2.10 2.58 5.16
CA ALA A 82 -0.92 2.00 4.52
C ALA A 82 0.13 1.64 5.59
N TYR A 83 0.75 0.48 5.45
CA TYR A 83 1.74 -0.03 6.40
C TYR A 83 3.09 -0.18 5.69
N LEU A 84 4.14 0.32 6.32
CA LEU A 84 5.51 0.12 5.85
C LEU A 84 6.08 -1.13 6.51
N THR A 85 6.41 -2.15 5.74
CA THR A 85 7.00 -3.40 6.22
C THR A 85 8.34 -3.66 5.53
N ARG A 86 9.03 -4.70 5.97
CA ARG A 86 10.15 -5.27 5.23
C ARG A 86 9.60 -5.85 3.91
N TYR A 87 10.31 -5.66 2.81
CA TYR A 87 9.94 -6.27 1.54
C TYR A 87 9.95 -7.80 1.64
N ASN A 88 8.92 -8.43 1.06
CA ASN A 88 8.83 -9.87 1.00
C ASN A 88 8.56 -10.34 -0.43
N ALA A 89 9.58 -10.96 -1.02
CA ALA A 89 9.56 -11.51 -2.37
C ALA A 89 8.71 -12.79 -2.51
N SER A 90 8.22 -13.38 -1.40
CA SER A 90 7.47 -14.65 -1.41
C SER A 90 6.03 -14.52 -1.92
N GLY A 91 5.79 -13.66 -2.91
CA GLY A 91 4.49 -13.45 -3.53
C GLY A 91 4.15 -14.56 -4.53
N ASP A 92 4.00 -15.80 -4.05
CA ASP A 92 3.27 -16.81 -4.82
C ASP A 92 1.81 -16.32 -4.96
N CYS A 93 1.35 -16.25 -6.21
CA CYS A 93 0.00 -15.83 -6.59
C CYS A 93 -1.05 -16.52 -5.68
N GLY A 94 -1.87 -15.73 -4.98
CA GLY A 94 -3.03 -16.26 -4.23
C GLY A 94 -3.02 -16.07 -2.72
N ARG A 95 -2.22 -15.14 -2.17
CA ARG A 95 -2.45 -14.71 -0.78
C ARG A 95 -3.75 -13.92 -0.66
N GLU A 96 -4.52 -14.26 0.36
CA GLU A 96 -5.69 -13.48 0.77
C GLU A 96 -5.27 -12.06 1.09
N PHE A 97 -6.19 -11.11 0.93
CA PHE A 97 -6.01 -9.70 1.30
C PHE A 97 -5.36 -9.61 2.68
N GLU A 98 -4.04 -9.33 2.74
CA GLU A 98 -3.32 -9.36 4.01
C GLU A 98 -3.95 -8.27 4.90
N GLY A 99 -4.51 -8.71 6.03
CA GLY A 99 -5.03 -7.81 7.06
C GLY A 99 -3.93 -6.95 7.67
N ILE A 100 -4.24 -6.29 8.80
CA ILE A 100 -3.26 -5.46 9.52
C ILE A 100 -1.99 -6.30 9.79
N PRO A 101 -0.80 -5.89 9.27
CA PRO A 101 0.42 -6.68 9.43
C PRO A 101 0.82 -6.76 10.90
N SER A 102 1.38 -7.91 11.30
CA SER A 102 1.80 -8.16 12.69
C SER A 102 2.97 -7.29 13.15
N SER A 103 3.79 -6.80 12.20
CA SER A 103 4.89 -5.89 12.45
C SER A 103 5.03 -4.89 11.30
N ALA A 104 5.05 -3.59 11.61
CA ALA A 104 5.28 -2.53 10.64
C ALA A 104 6.27 -1.49 11.18
N TYR A 105 7.10 -0.95 10.31
CA TYR A 105 8.00 0.17 10.59
C TYR A 105 7.26 1.50 10.71
N ALA A 106 6.14 1.65 9.99
CA ALA A 106 5.28 2.82 10.02
C ALA A 106 3.83 2.48 9.61
N ARG A 107 2.88 3.32 10.03
CA ARG A 107 1.48 3.31 9.60
C ARG A 107 1.09 4.70 9.15
N VAL A 108 0.36 4.79 8.05
CA VAL A 108 -0.28 6.00 7.54
C VAL A 108 -1.78 5.77 7.55
N GLU A 109 -2.52 6.63 8.23
CA GLU A 109 -3.99 6.64 8.25
C GLU A 109 -4.49 7.76 7.36
N TYR A 110 -5.40 7.42 6.45
CA TYR A 110 -5.98 8.40 5.53
C TYR A 110 -7.33 8.87 6.07
N SER A 111 -7.51 10.18 6.05
CA SER A 111 -8.82 10.82 6.23
C SER A 111 -9.14 11.59 4.95
N TYR A 112 -10.37 11.44 4.47
CA TYR A 112 -10.84 12.10 3.28
C TYR A 112 -11.99 13.03 3.64
N GLN A 113 -11.99 14.20 3.03
CA GLN A 113 -13.03 15.20 3.15
C GLN A 113 -13.46 15.60 1.75
N ARG A 114 -14.77 15.79 1.54
CA ARG A 114 -15.22 16.29 0.24
C ARG A 114 -14.80 17.75 0.09
N LEU A 115 -14.39 18.15 -1.11
CA LEU A 115 -14.03 19.55 -1.39
C LEU A 115 -15.16 20.51 -0.97
N SER A 116 -16.42 20.13 -1.19
CA SER A 116 -17.57 20.92 -0.75
C SER A 116 -17.64 21.10 0.76
N GLU A 117 -17.30 20.08 1.55
CA GLU A 117 -17.31 20.14 3.02
C GLU A 117 -16.17 21.03 3.51
N TYR A 118 -14.96 20.84 2.98
CA TYR A 118 -13.80 21.67 3.30
C TYR A 118 -14.05 23.15 3.01
N LEU A 119 -14.67 23.46 1.87
CA LEU A 119 -15.00 24.84 1.50
C LEU A 119 -16.06 25.47 2.40
N VAL A 120 -16.99 24.68 2.96
CA VAL A 120 -18.00 25.15 3.91
C VAL A 120 -17.37 25.46 5.26
N GLU A 121 -16.48 24.60 5.76
CA GLU A 121 -15.76 24.82 7.02
C GLU A 121 -14.87 26.07 7.00
N LEU A 122 -14.41 26.51 5.82
CA LEU A 122 -13.65 27.75 5.66
C LEU A 122 -14.51 29.02 5.71
N LEU A 123 -15.83 28.90 5.61
CA LEU A 123 -16.77 30.02 5.65
C LEU A 123 -17.33 30.30 7.06
N GLU A 124 -17.13 29.37 8.00
CA GLU A 124 -17.46 29.51 9.43
C GLU A 124 -16.26 30.03 10.24
#